data_AF-A0A2E7MX16-F1
#
_entry.id   AF-A0A2E7MX16-F1
#
_cell.length_a   1.000
_cell.length_b   1.000
_cell.length_c   1.000
_cell.angle_alpha   90.00
_cell.angle_beta   90.00
_cell.angle_gamma   90.00
#
_symmetry.space_group_name_H-M   'P 1'
#
loop_
_entity.id
_entity.type
_entity.pdbx_description
1 polymer ?
#
loop_
_entity_poly.entity_id
_entity_poly.type
_entity_poly.pdbx_seq_one_letter_code
_entity_poly.pdbx_strand_id
1 'polypeptide(L)'
;MRWNGLQNERTTDMPRLLTACLGLSAEAGEFTEIIKKIVFQGKPLDKDNIWHMQRELGDIMWYWMQGCMALDIDPNEVIQMNIDKLKARYPGGDFDAYYSENRKEGDL
;
A
#
# COMPACT_ATOMS: atom_id res chain seq x y z
N MET A 1 -13.17 -5.68 -22.62
CA MET A 1 -12.11 -6.55 -22.07
C MET A 1 -12.78 -7.60 -21.18
N ARG A 2 -12.72 -8.90 -21.52
CA ARG A 2 -13.32 -9.96 -20.69
C ARG A 2 -12.27 -10.39 -19.68
N TRP A 3 -12.52 -10.15 -18.39
CA TRP A 3 -11.65 -10.59 -17.28
C TRP A 3 -11.39 -12.10 -17.32
N ASN A 4 -12.35 -12.88 -17.83
CA ASN A 4 -12.26 -14.32 -18.05
C ASN A 4 -11.29 -14.75 -19.18
N GLY A 5 -10.73 -13.80 -19.93
CA GLY A 5 -9.81 -14.04 -21.05
C GLY A 5 -8.37 -13.62 -20.75
N LEU A 6 -8.05 -13.24 -19.51
CA LEU A 6 -6.66 -13.10 -19.08
C LEU A 6 -6.04 -14.50 -19.06
N GLN A 7 -5.48 -14.91 -20.20
CA GLN A 7 -4.76 -16.17 -20.34
C GLN A 7 -3.39 -16.04 -19.68
N ASN A 8 -3.33 -16.39 -18.40
CA ASN A 8 -2.11 -16.79 -17.74
C ASN A 8 -2.40 -18.07 -16.95
N GLU A 9 -1.40 -18.92 -16.77
CA GLU A 9 -1.52 -20.23 -16.08
C GLU A 9 -1.89 -20.13 -14.59
N ARG A 10 -2.25 -18.92 -14.11
CA ARG A 10 -2.63 -18.63 -12.73
C ARG A 10 -4.13 -18.37 -12.62
N THR A 11 -4.80 -19.15 -11.78
CA THR A 11 -6.14 -18.86 -11.29
C THR A 11 -6.06 -17.85 -10.14
N THR A 12 -5.89 -16.58 -10.46
CA THR A 12 -6.00 -15.48 -9.47
C THR A 12 -7.49 -15.11 -9.28
N ASP A 13 -7.91 -14.85 -8.03
CA ASP A 13 -9.28 -14.37 -7.73
C ASP A 13 -9.42 -12.91 -8.19
N MET A 14 -9.61 -12.73 -9.50
CA MET A 14 -9.67 -11.40 -10.14
C MET A 14 -10.76 -10.48 -9.57
N PRO A 15 -11.98 -10.95 -9.26
CA PRO A 15 -12.97 -10.12 -8.57
C PRO A 15 -12.46 -9.59 -7.23
N ARG A 16 -11.87 -10.45 -6.39
CA ARG A 16 -11.30 -10.03 -5.11
C ARG A 16 -10.12 -9.09 -5.30
N LEU A 17 -9.25 -9.36 -6.28
CA LEU A 17 -8.12 -8.49 -6.58
C LEU A 17 -8.57 -7.10 -7.03
N LEU A 18 -9.65 -7.03 -7.82
CA LEU A 18 -10.28 -5.76 -8.19
C LEU A 18 -10.87 -5.04 -6.98
N THR A 19 -11.55 -5.76 -6.07
CA THR A 19 -12.02 -5.21 -4.80
C THR A 19 -10.86 -4.64 -3.97
N ALA A 20 -9.76 -5.39 -3.83
CA ALA A 20 -8.57 -4.96 -3.11
C ALA A 20 -7.96 -3.69 -3.74
N CYS A 21 -7.80 -3.67 -5.06
CA CYS A 21 -7.24 -2.55 -5.80
C CYS A 21 -8.06 -1.27 -5.64
N LEU A 22 -9.38 -1.35 -5.84
CA LEU A 22 -10.26 -0.19 -5.72
C LEU A 22 -10.37 0.29 -4.28
N GLY A 23 -10.50 -0.63 -3.33
CA GLY A 23 -10.57 -0.30 -1.91
C GLY A 23 -9.31 0.39 -1.40
N LEU A 24 -8.11 -0.13 -1.72
CA LEU A 24 -6.85 0.53 -1.37
C LEU A 24 -6.79 1.98 -1.84
N SER A 25 -7.22 2.25 -3.07
CA SER A 25 -7.24 3.62 -3.61
C SER A 25 -8.28 4.51 -2.91
N ALA A 26 -9.44 3.96 -2.56
CA ALA A 26 -10.50 4.71 -1.90
C ALA A 26 -10.07 5.12 -0.48
N GLU A 27 -9.64 4.16 0.34
CA GLU A 27 -9.31 4.41 1.75
C GLU A 27 -8.02 5.25 1.90
N ALA A 28 -7.05 5.10 0.99
CA ALA A 28 -5.91 6.01 0.93
C ALA A 28 -6.33 7.46 0.63
N GLY A 29 -7.37 7.64 -0.20
CA GLY A 29 -7.98 8.92 -0.47
C GLY A 29 -8.69 9.52 0.75
N GLU A 30 -9.43 8.69 1.50
CA GLU A 30 -10.09 9.11 2.74
C GLU A 30 -9.08 9.55 3.81
N PHE A 31 -8.03 8.75 4.03
CA PHE A 31 -6.91 9.10 4.91
C PHE A 31 -6.26 10.42 4.50
N THR A 32 -5.99 10.59 3.20
CA THR A 32 -5.42 11.82 2.63
C THR A 32 -6.33 13.03 2.88
N GLU A 33 -7.65 12.86 2.74
CA GLU A 33 -8.61 13.94 2.93
C GLU A 33 -8.62 14.45 4.38
N ILE A 34 -8.44 13.58 5.38
CA ILE A 34 -8.33 14.00 6.79
C ILE A 34 -7.12 14.91 6.97
N ILE A 35 -5.93 14.48 6.50
CA ILE A 35 -4.70 15.28 6.59
C ILE A 35 -4.84 16.59 5.83
N LYS A 36 -5.39 16.55 4.61
CA LYS A 36 -5.65 17.75 3.78
C LYS A 36 -6.52 18.75 4.53
N LYS A 37 -7.59 18.30 5.18
CA LYS A 37 -8.49 19.17 5.97
C LYS A 37 -7.79 19.80 7.16
N ILE A 38 -6.90 19.07 7.84
CA ILE A 38 -6.09 19.62 8.94
C ILE A 38 -5.15 20.71 8.41
N VAL A 39 -4.37 20.38 7.37
CA VAL A 39 -3.31 21.26 6.84
C VAL A 39 -3.88 22.50 6.14
N PHE A 40 -4.91 22.35 5.31
CA PHE A 40 -5.37 23.42 4.41
C PHE A 40 -6.71 24.06 4.81
N GLN A 41 -7.47 23.45 5.73
CA GLN A 41 -8.80 23.93 6.13
C GLN A 41 -8.89 24.20 7.64
N GLY A 42 -7.78 24.07 8.38
CA GLY A 42 -7.70 24.42 9.79
C GLY A 42 -8.45 23.48 10.73
N LYS A 43 -8.74 22.23 10.31
CA LYS A 43 -9.27 21.24 11.25
C LYS A 43 -8.26 20.93 12.36
N PRO A 44 -8.71 20.75 13.62
CA PRO A 44 -7.81 20.44 14.72
C PRO A 44 -7.22 19.03 14.61
N LEU A 45 -5.94 18.87 14.96
CA LEU A 45 -5.34 17.56 15.20
C LEU A 45 -5.69 17.12 16.63
N ASP A 46 -6.92 16.63 16.80
CA ASP A 46 -7.46 16.17 18.07
C ASP A 46 -7.68 14.65 18.08
N LYS A 47 -8.18 14.14 19.21
CA LYS A 47 -8.42 12.71 19.40
C LYS A 47 -9.40 12.14 18.37
N ASP A 48 -10.39 12.92 17.95
CA ASP A 48 -11.42 12.46 17.02
C ASP A 48 -10.85 12.32 15.60
N ASN A 49 -10.09 13.31 15.12
CA ASN A 49 -9.43 13.20 13.81
C ASN A 49 -8.30 12.17 13.80
N ILE A 50 -7.59 11.97 14.92
CA ILE A 50 -6.61 10.88 15.06
C ILE A 50 -7.31 9.52 15.01
N TRP A 51 -8.43 9.36 15.72
CA TRP A 51 -9.21 8.14 15.70
C TRP A 51 -9.75 7.84 14.29
N HIS A 52 -10.22 8.87 13.58
CA HIS A 52 -10.65 8.74 12.18
C HIS A 52 -9.49 8.27 11.28
N MET A 53 -8.30 8.87 11.41
CA MET A 53 -7.11 8.40 10.68
C MET A 53 -6.75 6.94 10.97
N GLN A 54 -6.91 6.48 12.22
CA GLN A 54 -6.67 5.08 12.58
C GLN A 54 -7.68 4.12 11.93
N ARG A 55 -8.92 4.55 11.73
CA ARG A 55 -9.95 3.79 11.01
C ARG A 55 -9.55 3.60 9.55
N GLU A 56 -9.19 4.68 8.88
CA GLU A 56 -8.74 4.61 7.47
C GLU A 56 -7.49 3.75 7.29
N LEU A 57 -6.52 3.84 8.22
CA LEU A 57 -5.35 2.96 8.21
C LEU A 57 -5.72 1.48 8.39
N GLY A 58 -6.74 1.20 9.21
CA GLY A 58 -7.28 -0.15 9.39
C GLY A 58 -7.95 -0.67 8.11
N ASP A 59 -8.73 0.17 7.44
CA ASP A 59 -9.43 -0.21 6.20
C ASP A 59 -8.42 -0.39 5.04
N ILE A 60 -7.37 0.43 4.95
CA ILE A 60 -6.23 0.23 4.04
C ILE A 60 -5.58 -1.15 4.28
N MET A 61 -5.28 -1.49 5.53
CA MET A 61 -4.69 -2.78 5.89
C MET A 61 -5.61 -3.95 5.52
N TRP A 62 -6.93 -3.78 5.68
CA TRP A 62 -7.91 -4.79 5.29
C TRP A 62 -7.86 -5.05 3.78
N TYR A 63 -7.94 -4.01 2.94
CA TYR A 63 -7.86 -4.20 1.49
C TYR A 63 -6.49 -4.72 1.02
N TRP A 64 -5.40 -4.35 1.69
CA TRP A 64 -4.08 -4.93 1.43
C TRP A 64 -4.07 -6.44 1.65
N MET A 65 -4.65 -6.89 2.76
CA MET A 65 -4.83 -8.32 3.06
C MET A 65 -5.69 -9.02 2.01
N GLN A 66 -6.78 -8.40 1.55
CA GLN A 66 -7.61 -8.95 0.46
C GLN A 66 -6.81 -9.14 -0.83
N GLY A 67 -5.86 -8.25 -1.12
CA GLY A 67 -4.94 -8.39 -2.26
C GLY A 67 -4.00 -9.59 -2.11
N CYS A 68 -3.43 -9.78 -0.92
CA CYS A 68 -2.60 -10.95 -0.61
C CYS A 68 -3.39 -12.26 -0.78
N MET A 69 -4.62 -12.30 -0.26
CA MET A 69 -5.52 -13.46 -0.42
C MET A 69 -5.88 -13.73 -1.88
N ALA A 70 -6.12 -12.69 -2.67
CA ALA A 70 -6.47 -12.84 -4.09
C ALA A 70 -5.33 -13.44 -4.92
N LEU A 71 -4.08 -13.12 -4.53
CA LEU A 71 -2.84 -13.57 -5.16
C LEU A 71 -2.31 -14.90 -4.61
N ASP A 72 -2.91 -15.41 -3.53
CA ASP A 72 -2.46 -16.60 -2.78
C ASP A 72 -1.00 -16.48 -2.31
N ILE A 73 -0.68 -15.38 -1.64
CA ILE A 73 0.67 -15.09 -1.11
C ILE A 73 0.64 -14.82 0.40
N ASP A 74 1.74 -15.11 1.09
CA ASP A 74 1.90 -14.77 2.51
C ASP A 74 2.18 -13.26 2.67
N PRO A 75 1.35 -12.51 3.42
CA PRO A 75 1.59 -11.10 3.69
C PRO A 75 2.94 -10.82 4.36
N ASN A 76 3.47 -11.75 5.17
CA ASN A 76 4.78 -11.60 5.81
C ASN A 76 5.92 -11.65 4.79
N GLU A 77 5.79 -12.48 3.76
CA GLU A 77 6.76 -12.52 2.66
C GLU A 77 6.75 -11.20 1.88
N VAL A 78 5.58 -10.61 1.64
CA VAL A 78 5.47 -9.29 0.98
C VAL A 78 6.18 -8.20 1.80
N ILE A 79 6.01 -8.21 3.12
CA ILE A 79 6.71 -7.30 4.03
C ILE A 79 8.23 -7.54 3.97
N GLN A 80 8.66 -8.80 4.04
CA GLN A 80 10.08 -9.18 4.00
C GLN A 80 10.74 -8.78 2.68
N MET A 81 10.07 -8.98 1.54
CA MET A 81 10.53 -8.52 0.23
C MET A 81 10.77 -7.00 0.21
N ASN A 82 9.88 -6.22 0.84
CA ASN A 82 10.09 -4.77 0.96
C ASN A 82 11.28 -4.43 1.85
N ILE A 83 11.47 -5.15 2.96
CA ILE A 83 12.63 -4.97 3.84
C ILE A 83 13.94 -5.26 3.09
N ASP A 84 14.01 -6.37 2.37
CA ASP A 84 15.22 -6.78 1.65
C ASP A 84 15.55 -5.81 0.51
N LYS A 85 14.53 -5.32 -0.20
CA LYS A 85 14.67 -4.24 -1.19
C LYS A 85 15.27 -2.98 -0.56
N LEU A 86 14.74 -2.54 0.59
CA LEU A 86 15.23 -1.35 1.27
C LEU A 86 16.65 -1.52 1.82
N LYS A 87 16.99 -2.70 2.36
CA LYS A 87 18.37 -3.01 2.80
C LYS A 87 19.37 -3.00 1.64
N ALA A 88 18.98 -3.54 0.48
CA ALA A 88 19.82 -3.50 -0.71
C ALA A 88 20.04 -2.06 -1.22
N ARG A 89 19.02 -1.20 -1.06
CA ARG A 89 19.09 0.23 -1.40
C ARG A 89 19.96 1.03 -0.44
N TYR A 90 19.87 0.74 0.86
CA TYR A 90 20.58 1.48 1.91
C TYR A 90 21.63 0.59 2.60
N PRO A 91 22.82 0.39 1.99
CA PRO A 91 23.91 -0.37 2.57
C PRO A 91 24.47 0.38 3.80
N GLY A 92 23.92 0.07 4.97
CA GLY A 92 24.18 0.78 6.23
C GLY A 92 22.96 0.79 7.17
N GLY A 93 21.76 0.55 6.63
CA GLY A 93 20.51 0.48 7.39
C GLY A 93 19.81 1.82 7.62
N ASP A 94 20.51 2.93 7.38
CA ASP A 94 19.97 4.28 7.49
C ASP A 94 19.56 4.84 6.13
N PHE A 95 18.50 5.65 6.13
CA PHE A 95 18.10 6.40 4.95
C PHE A 95 19.21 7.35 4.50
N ASP A 96 19.43 7.40 3.19
CA ASP A 96 20.40 8.27 2.56
C ASP A 96 19.82 8.82 1.25
N ALA A 97 19.81 10.15 1.11
CA ALA A 97 19.19 10.81 -0.04
C ALA A 97 19.87 10.45 -1.38
N TYR A 98 21.20 10.28 -1.39
CA TYR A 98 21.94 9.89 -2.57
C TYR A 98 21.52 8.51 -3.06
N TYR A 99 21.40 7.52 -2.17
CA TYR A 99 20.93 6.18 -2.52
C TYR A 99 19.43 6.14 -2.87
N SER A 100 18.62 7.06 -2.35
CA SER A 100 17.20 7.20 -2.73
C SER A 100 17.03 7.72 -4.16
N GLU A 101 17.88 8.66 -4.58
CA GLU A 101 17.82 9.29 -5.90
C GLU A 101 18.59 8.50 -6.98
N ASN A 102 19.70 7.84 -6.62
CA ASN A 102 20.58 7.13 -7.54
C ASN A 102 20.37 5.62 -7.46
N ARG A 103 19.39 5.13 -8.23
CA ARG A 103 19.03 3.70 -8.28
C ARG A 103 20.01 2.91 -9.13
N LYS A 104 20.37 1.71 -8.67
CA LYS A 104 21.11 0.74 -9.49
C LYS A 104 20.22 0.21 -10.61
N GLU A 105 20.82 -0.14 -11.74
CA GLU A 105 20.11 -0.79 -12.84
C GLU A 105 19.45 -2.08 -12.34
N GLY A 106 18.12 -2.18 -12.48
CA GLY A 106 17.32 -3.32 -12.00
C GLY A 106 16.64 -3.17 -10.63
N ASP A 107 16.77 -2.03 -9.94
CA ASP A 107 16.02 -1.73 -8.71
C ASP A 107 14.56 -1.31 -9.03
N LEU A 108 13.62 -2.25 -8.90
CA LEU A 108 12.15 -2.08 -9.10
C LEU A 108 11.44 -1.70 -7.79
#